data_AF-A0A354WNX1-F1
#
_entry.id   AF-A0A354WNX1-F1
#
_cell.length_a   1.000
_cell.length_b   1.000
_cell.length_c   1.000
_cell.angle_alpha   90.00
_cell.angle_beta   90.00
_cell.angle_gamma   90.00
#
_symmetry.space_group_name_H-M   'P 1'
#
loop_
_entity.id
_entity.type
_entity.pdbx_description
1 polymer ?
#
loop_
_entity_poly.entity_id
_entity_poly.type
_entity_poly.pdbx_seq_one_letter_code
_entity_poly.pdbx_strand_id
1 'polypeptide(L)'
;MAGIHYLSFIPAENPAHRSQGVNLLLMVDNQGEDATVTVRFYGSDGSAWREILAEERSFPGHSHIHAYFHLPPACFAPENWGGETLEELAVWVGEAPPAPTEQGQLLFLES
;
A
#
# COMPACT_ATOMS: atom_id res chain seq x y z
N MET A 1 5.81 -7.10 18.64
CA MET A 1 6.34 -5.87 18.02
C MET A 1 5.34 -4.76 18.28
N ALA A 2 5.40 -4.16 19.47
CA ALA A 2 4.42 -3.16 19.89
C ALA A 2 5.06 -1.78 19.73
N GLY A 3 4.57 -1.00 18.76
CA GLY A 3 4.99 0.39 18.58
C GLY A 3 4.82 0.94 17.18
N ILE A 4 4.85 0.11 16.13
CA ILE A 4 4.69 0.56 14.75
C ILE A 4 3.20 0.69 14.41
N HIS A 5 2.82 1.87 13.98
CA HIS A 5 1.47 2.22 13.54
C HIS A 5 1.53 2.86 12.16
N TYR A 6 0.91 2.21 11.18
CA TYR A 6 0.68 2.79 9.85
C TYR A 6 -0.51 3.74 9.95
N LEU A 7 -0.28 5.04 9.82
CA LEU A 7 -1.32 6.05 10.05
C LEU A 7 -2.18 6.27 8.81
N SER A 8 -1.53 6.45 7.66
CA SER A 8 -2.15 6.65 6.35
C SER A 8 -1.08 6.64 5.27
N PHE A 9 -1.50 6.54 4.01
CA PHE A 9 -0.62 6.80 2.89
C PHE A 9 -1.24 7.83 1.93
N ILE A 10 -0.40 8.52 1.19
CA ILE A 10 -0.81 9.54 0.22
C ILE A 10 -0.19 9.15 -1.13
N PRO A 11 -0.99 8.84 -2.16
CA PRO A 11 -0.46 8.66 -3.50
C PRO A 11 0.01 10.01 -4.05
N ALA A 12 1.13 10.00 -4.78
CA ALA A 12 1.69 11.18 -5.40
C ALA A 12 0.76 11.77 -6.48
N GLU A 13 -0.06 10.92 -7.07
CA GLU A 13 -1.07 11.25 -8.07
C GLU A 13 -2.31 10.37 -7.86
N ASN A 14 -3.49 10.96 -8.03
CA ASN A 14 -4.76 10.25 -7.99
C ASN A 14 -5.79 11.04 -8.84
N PRO A 15 -6.13 10.58 -10.05
CA PRO A 15 -5.79 9.29 -10.65
C PRO A 15 -4.29 9.12 -10.94
N ALA A 16 -3.81 7.88 -10.89
CA ALA A 16 -2.44 7.49 -11.20
C ALA A 16 -2.36 6.82 -12.57
N HIS A 17 -1.25 7.01 -13.28
CA HIS A 17 -1.08 6.45 -14.61
C HIS A 17 -0.71 4.96 -14.53
N ARG A 18 -1.61 4.07 -14.98
CA ARG A 18 -1.48 2.61 -14.80
C ARG A 18 -0.15 2.05 -15.31
N SER A 19 0.33 2.57 -16.44
CA SER A 19 1.60 2.13 -17.05
C SER A 19 2.87 2.68 -16.38
N GLN A 20 2.75 3.68 -15.51
CA GLN A 20 3.89 4.29 -14.80
C GLN A 20 4.02 3.77 -13.36
N GLY A 21 2.96 3.20 -12.80
CA GLY A 21 2.92 2.87 -11.39
C GLY A 21 2.53 4.09 -10.57
N VAL A 22 2.59 4.00 -9.23
CA VAL A 22 2.31 5.14 -8.35
C VAL A 22 3.31 5.20 -7.21
N ASN A 23 3.80 6.40 -6.94
CA ASN A 23 4.59 6.65 -5.74
C ASN A 23 3.66 6.92 -4.56
N LEU A 24 3.96 6.33 -3.41
CA LEU A 24 3.20 6.48 -2.18
C LEU A 24 4.09 7.07 -1.09
N LEU A 25 3.55 8.04 -0.35
CA LEU A 25 4.08 8.49 0.93
C LEU A 25 3.34 7.78 2.05
N LEU A 26 4.00 6.90 2.78
CA LEU A 26 3.46 6.24 3.97
C LEU A 26 3.88 7.00 5.23
N MET A 27 2.91 7.36 6.07
CA MET A 27 3.16 7.92 7.40
C MET A 27 3.13 6.79 8.43
N VAL A 28 4.23 6.68 9.18
CA VAL A 28 4.42 5.65 10.20
C VAL A 28 4.80 6.32 11.51
N ASP A 29 4.12 5.96 12.59
CA ASP A 29 4.62 6.23 13.94
C ASP A 29 5.25 4.95 14.48
N ASN A 30 6.52 5.03 14.89
CA ASN A 30 7.14 3.99 15.69
C ASN A 30 7.34 4.51 17.12
N GLN A 31 6.48 4.08 18.04
CA GLN A 31 6.57 4.40 19.47
C GLN A 31 7.42 3.41 20.26
N GLY A 32 7.90 2.34 19.62
CA GLY A 32 8.79 1.34 20.21
C GLY A 32 10.26 1.63 19.93
N GLU A 33 11.07 0.57 20.03
CA GLU A 33 12.49 0.57 19.67
C GLU A 33 12.71 0.55 18.15
N ASP A 34 13.97 0.72 17.73
CA ASP A 34 14.38 0.49 16.34
C ASP A 34 13.91 -0.88 15.85
N ALA A 35 13.24 -0.89 14.70
CA ALA A 35 12.67 -2.11 14.15
C ALA A 35 12.81 -2.15 12.63
N THR A 36 13.10 -3.34 12.10
CA THR A 36 13.01 -3.65 10.68
C THR A 36 11.81 -4.56 10.46
N VAL A 37 10.88 -4.12 9.62
CA VAL A 37 9.64 -4.84 9.32
C VAL A 37 9.41 -4.94 7.82
N THR A 38 8.69 -5.97 7.39
CA THR A 38 8.17 -6.03 6.02
C THR A 38 6.86 -5.25 5.97
N VAL A 39 6.86 -4.10 5.30
CA VAL A 39 5.65 -3.35 5.00
C VAL A 39 4.99 -3.99 3.79
N ARG A 40 3.71 -4.35 3.90
CA ARG A 40 2.94 -4.95 2.81
C ARG A 40 1.81 -4.03 2.40
N PHE A 41 1.64 -3.87 1.09
CA PHE A 41 0.47 -3.25 0.50
C PHE A 41 -0.43 -4.35 -0.06
N TYR A 42 -1.72 -4.21 0.19
CA TYR A 42 -2.76 -5.08 -0.31
C TYR A 42 -3.70 -4.31 -1.23
N GLY A 43 -4.11 -4.92 -2.32
CA GLY A 43 -5.08 -4.39 -3.27
C GLY A 43 -6.38 -5.20 -3.27
N SER A 44 -7.50 -4.53 -3.55
CA SER A 44 -8.78 -5.15 -3.84
C SER A 44 -9.52 -4.36 -4.92
N ASP A 45 -10.01 -5.07 -5.93
CA ASP A 45 -10.93 -4.61 -6.99
C ASP A 45 -12.41 -4.81 -6.58
N GLY A 46 -12.68 -4.91 -5.27
CA GLY A 46 -13.96 -5.36 -4.73
C GLY A 46 -14.02 -6.87 -4.46
N SER A 47 -13.00 -7.63 -4.89
CA SER A 47 -12.81 -9.04 -4.51
C SER A 47 -11.94 -9.19 -3.25
N ALA A 48 -11.50 -10.41 -2.95
CA ALA A 48 -10.62 -10.68 -1.82
C ALA A 48 -9.31 -9.89 -1.91
N TRP A 49 -8.87 -9.39 -0.75
CA TRP A 49 -7.58 -8.71 -0.61
C TRP A 49 -6.43 -9.60 -1.04
N ARG A 50 -5.49 -9.01 -1.79
CA ARG A 50 -4.25 -9.68 -2.21
C ARG A 50 -3.05 -8.79 -1.97
N GLU A 51 -1.92 -9.40 -1.63
CA GLU A 51 -0.64 -8.69 -1.53
C GLU A 51 -0.22 -8.22 -2.93
N ILE A 52 0.10 -6.93 -3.05
CA ILE A 52 0.54 -6.31 -4.31
C ILE A 52 1.98 -5.80 -4.24
N LEU A 53 2.48 -5.53 -3.02
CA LEU A 53 3.87 -5.17 -2.76
C LEU A 53 4.23 -5.61 -1.34
N ALA A 54 5.45 -6.12 -1.16
CA ALA A 54 6.05 -6.37 0.14
C ALA A 54 7.49 -5.88 0.13
N GLU A 55 7.86 -5.00 1.06
CA GLU A 55 9.19 -4.42 1.09
C GLU A 55 9.69 -4.23 2.52
N GLU A 56 10.96 -4.57 2.76
CA GLU A 56 11.58 -4.39 4.07
C GLU A 56 11.94 -2.91 4.30
N ARG A 57 11.64 -2.43 5.50
CA ARG A 57 11.93 -1.06 5.95
C ARG A 57 12.39 -1.06 7.40
N SER A 58 13.36 -0.20 7.67
CA SER A 58 13.79 0.12 9.02
C SER A 58 13.12 1.41 9.49
N PHE A 59 12.48 1.34 10.65
CA PHE A 59 11.87 2.48 11.32
C PHE A 59 12.60 2.74 12.63
N PRO A 60 13.26 3.90 12.78
CA PRO A 60 13.86 4.29 14.04
C PRO A 60 12.82 4.33 15.16
N GLY A 61 13.21 3.93 16.36
CA GLY A 61 12.39 4.00 17.55
C GLY A 61 11.99 5.44 17.90
N HIS A 62 10.86 5.57 18.58
CA HIS A 62 10.32 6.85 19.07
C HIS A 62 10.28 7.96 18.01
N SER A 63 9.83 7.63 16.79
CA SER A 63 9.86 8.57 15.66
C SER A 63 8.58 8.55 14.82
N HIS A 64 8.35 9.68 14.14
CA HIS A 64 7.37 9.82 13.07
C HIS A 64 8.12 9.80 11.73
N ILE A 65 7.82 8.82 10.87
CA ILE A 65 8.54 8.54 9.64
C ILE A 65 7.65 8.78 8.43
N HIS A 66 8.21 9.44 7.43
CA HIS A 66 7.65 9.57 6.09
C HIS A 66 8.43 8.64 5.16
N ALA A 67 7.86 7.48 4.86
CA ALA A 67 8.49 6.45 4.06
C ALA A 67 7.94 6.44 2.63
N TYR A 68 8.83 6.42 1.64
CA TYR A 68 8.45 6.40 0.23
C TYR A 68 8.43 4.97 -0.32
N PHE A 69 7.37 4.67 -1.07
CA PHE A 69 7.20 3.41 -1.79
C PHE A 69 6.79 3.67 -3.22
N HIS A 70 6.99 2.67 -4.07
CA HIS A 70 6.53 2.69 -5.46
C HIS A 70 5.75 1.41 -5.72
N LEU A 71 4.46 1.53 -6.05
CA LEU A 71 3.69 0.42 -6.61
C LEU A 71 4.01 0.34 -8.10
N PRO A 72 4.72 -0.71 -8.57
CA PRO A 72 5.06 -0.83 -9.98
C PRO A 72 3.82 -1.05 -10.84
N PRO A 73 3.88 -0.73 -12.15
CA PRO A 73 2.79 -0.98 -13.10
C PRO A 73 2.25 -2.42 -13.07
N ALA A 74 3.12 -3.40 -12.77
CA ALA A 74 2.76 -4.80 -12.66
C ALA A 74 1.68 -5.07 -11.59
N CYS A 75 1.58 -4.23 -10.55
CA CYS A 75 0.51 -4.32 -9.56
C CYS A 75 -0.88 -4.12 -10.18
N PHE A 76 -0.97 -3.43 -11.31
CA PHE A 76 -2.23 -3.04 -11.98
C PHE A 76 -2.49 -3.84 -13.26
N ALA A 77 -1.66 -4.84 -13.55
CA ALA A 77 -1.78 -5.67 -14.74
C ALA A 77 -3.13 -6.42 -14.75
N PRO A 78 -3.94 -6.36 -15.83
CA PRO A 78 -5.26 -6.99 -15.89
C PRO A 78 -5.28 -8.48 -15.53
N GLU A 79 -4.18 -9.20 -15.80
CA GLU A 79 -4.05 -10.63 -15.49
C GLU A 79 -4.16 -10.91 -13.99
N ASN A 80 -3.82 -9.92 -13.16
CA ASN A 80 -3.98 -9.99 -11.72
C ASN A 80 -5.43 -9.70 -11.29
N TRP A 81 -6.28 -9.15 -12.16
CA TRP A 81 -7.59 -8.60 -11.80
C TRP A 81 -8.69 -9.07 -12.75
N GLY A 82 -8.79 -10.39 -12.95
CA GLY A 82 -9.86 -10.98 -13.76
C GLY A 82 -9.76 -10.75 -15.27
N GLY A 83 -8.65 -10.16 -15.75
CA GLY A 83 -8.42 -9.82 -17.16
C GLY A 83 -9.00 -8.48 -17.57
N GLU A 84 -9.65 -7.75 -16.67
CA GLU A 84 -10.22 -6.43 -16.94
C GLU A 84 -9.24 -5.32 -16.60
N THR A 85 -9.41 -4.20 -17.29
CA THR A 85 -8.61 -3.01 -17.06
C THR A 85 -9.08 -2.34 -15.78
N LEU A 86 -8.24 -2.29 -14.74
CA LEU A 86 -8.59 -1.64 -13.47
C LEU A 86 -8.74 -0.13 -13.62
N GLU A 87 -9.92 0.40 -13.30
CA GLU A 87 -10.17 1.84 -13.17
C GLU A 87 -9.98 2.35 -11.74
N GLU A 88 -10.18 1.48 -10.75
CA GLU A 88 -9.97 1.77 -9.34
C GLU A 88 -9.44 0.55 -8.58
N LEU A 89 -8.69 0.80 -7.52
CA LEU A 89 -8.18 -0.22 -6.63
C LEU A 89 -8.25 0.28 -5.19
N ALA A 90 -8.93 -0.46 -4.32
CA ALA A 90 -8.84 -0.22 -2.88
C ALA A 90 -7.48 -0.73 -2.40
N VAL A 91 -6.72 0.13 -1.71
CA VAL A 91 -5.38 -0.18 -1.21
C VAL A 91 -5.35 -0.08 0.31
N TRP A 92 -4.68 -1.07 0.92
CA TRP A 92 -4.44 -1.15 2.36
C TRP A 92 -2.95 -1.37 2.62
N VAL A 93 -2.47 -0.92 3.78
CA VAL A 93 -1.09 -1.13 4.23
C VAL A 93 -1.06 -1.75 5.62
N GLY A 94 -0.23 -2.77 5.81
CA GLY A 94 -0.10 -3.45 7.09
C GLY A 94 0.87 -4.62 7.06
N GLU A 95 1.06 -5.27 8.21
CA GLU A 95 1.89 -6.48 8.30
C GLU A 95 1.15 -7.73 7.84
N ALA A 96 -0.19 -7.70 7.87
CA ALA A 96 -1.09 -8.80 7.53
C ALA A 96 -2.23 -8.29 6.63
N PRO A 97 -2.89 -9.18 5.87
CA PRO A 97 -4.03 -8.80 5.05
C PRO A 97 -5.16 -8.22 5.93
N PRO A 98 -5.85 -7.18 5.45
CA PRO A 98 -6.98 -6.62 6.19
C PRO A 98 -8.17 -7.59 6.21
N ALA A 99 -9.13 -7.31 7.10
CA ALA A 99 -10.39 -8.06 7.13
C ALA A 99 -11.19 -7.86 5.82
N PRO A 100 -12.03 -8.82 5.40
CA PRO A 100 -12.82 -8.70 4.17
C PRO A 100 -13.76 -7.49 4.16
N THR A 101 -14.17 -7.00 5.33
CA THR A 101 -15.07 -5.84 5.50
C THR A 101 -14.33 -4.51 5.65
N GLU A 102 -12.99 -4.54 5.68
CA GLU A 102 -12.19 -3.34 5.87
C GLU A 102 -12.29 -2.44 4.63
N GLN A 103 -12.36 -1.12 4.86
CA GLN A 103 -12.38 -0.14 3.78
C GLN A 103 -10.95 0.31 3.49
N GLY A 104 -10.46 0.02 2.28
CA GLY A 104 -9.20 0.57 1.80
C GLY A 104 -9.34 2.03 1.35
N GLN A 105 -8.19 2.65 1.11
CA GLN A 105 -8.12 3.93 0.42
C GLN A 105 -8.15 3.69 -1.09
N LEU A 106 -9.03 4.39 -1.80
CA LEU A 106 -9.18 4.24 -3.25
C LEU A 106 -8.05 4.94 -4.01
N LEU A 107 -7.42 4.17 -4.89
CA LEU A 107 -6.52 4.64 -5.93
C LEU A 107 -7.26 4.54 -7.27
N PHE A 108 -7.50 5.67 -7.91
CA PHE A 108 -8.04 5.73 -9.27
C PHE A 108 -6.90 5.57 -10.28
N LEU A 109 -7.16 4.89 -11.38
CA LEU A 109 -6.15 4.52 -12.38
C LEU A 109 -6.59 4.99 -13.77
N GLU A 110 -5.71 5.74 -14.44
CA GLU A 110 -5.90 6.20 -15.82
C GLU A 110 -4.89 5.56 -16.79
N SER A 111 -5.13 5.76 -18.08
CA SER A 111 -4.40 5.09 -19.18
C SER A 111 -3.49 6.03 -19.95
#